data_AF-A0A2D6LHN1-F1
#
_entry.id   AF-A0A2D6LHN1-F1
#
_cell.length_a   1.000
_cell.length_b   1.000
_cell.length_c   1.000
_cell.angle_alpha   90.00
_cell.angle_beta   90.00
_cell.angle_gamma   90.00
#
_symmetry.space_group_name_H-M   'P 1'
#
loop_
_entity.id
_entity.type
_entity.pdbx_description
1 polymer ?
#
loop_
_entity_poly.entity_id
_entity_poly.type
_entity_poly.pdbx_seq_one_letter_code
_entity_poly.pdbx_strand_id
1 'polypeptide(L)'
;MAFVRVKKISGSEYAYLVENSWTQRGGRQKVAKYLGKVHKPEKVKSESLANFLGITNIGKHIRDNDFKRIAADLIKLEMRNHDVKTDDFAVNFDDLSVKKSNGKNIVIAINNGFLCSHTLKNLLEYKPEQDYSGYLLADLITAAGIVPEQDVFVELYGKFRAKHEAAAARKFEFYY
;
A
#
# COMPACT_ATOMS: atom_id res chain seq x y z
N MET A 1 -11.30 -6.96 -8.90
CA MET A 1 -10.38 -6.13 -8.11
C MET A 1 -11.16 -4.96 -7.55
N ALA A 2 -11.00 -4.67 -6.26
CA ALA A 2 -11.60 -3.51 -5.63
C ALA A 2 -10.63 -2.32 -5.73
N PHE A 3 -11.14 -1.10 -5.86
CA PHE A 3 -10.32 0.11 -5.89
C PHE A 3 -11.00 1.23 -5.09
N VAL A 4 -10.21 2.23 -4.68
CA VAL A 4 -10.71 3.37 -3.92
C VAL A 4 -11.24 4.45 -4.87
N ARG A 5 -12.47 4.90 -4.66
CA ARG A 5 -13.09 6.01 -5.38
C ARG A 5 -13.45 7.13 -4.42
N VAL A 6 -13.10 8.36 -4.78
CA VAL A 6 -13.48 9.57 -4.04
C VAL A 6 -14.78 10.15 -4.61
N LYS A 7 -15.66 10.59 -3.72
CA LYS A 7 -16.87 11.37 -4.05
C LYS A 7 -16.88 12.66 -3.24
N LYS A 8 -17.29 13.76 -3.87
CA LYS A 8 -17.49 15.06 -3.20
C LYS A 8 -18.96 15.18 -2.77
N ILE A 9 -19.19 15.38 -1.48
CA ILE A 9 -20.52 15.53 -0.88
C ILE A 9 -20.49 16.75 0.04
N SER A 10 -21.32 17.76 -0.25
CA SER A 10 -21.41 19.00 0.54
C SER A 10 -20.04 19.66 0.79
N GLY A 11 -19.23 19.75 -0.27
CA GLY A 11 -17.89 20.36 -0.21
C GLY A 11 -16.79 19.48 0.41
N SER A 12 -17.12 18.38 1.07
CA SER A 12 -16.14 17.43 1.63
C SER A 12 -15.93 16.22 0.72
N GLU A 13 -14.72 15.65 0.74
CA GLU A 13 -14.38 14.46 -0.02
C GLU A 13 -14.42 13.20 0.85
N TYR A 14 -14.98 12.14 0.29
CA TYR A 14 -15.22 10.87 0.97
C TYR A 14 -14.78 9.71 0.07
N ALA A 15 -14.06 8.76 0.66
CA ALA A 15 -13.55 7.59 -0.05
C ALA A 15 -14.46 6.38 0.16
N TYR A 16 -14.63 5.62 -0.92
CA TYR A 16 -15.41 4.40 -0.97
C TYR A 16 -14.59 3.31 -1.64
N LEU A 17 -14.67 2.09 -1.12
CA LEU A 17 -14.21 0.90 -1.80
C LEU A 17 -15.25 0.51 -2.84
N VAL A 18 -14.82 0.33 -4.08
CA VAL A 18 -15.69 0.03 -5.22
C VAL A 18 -15.17 -1.22 -5.93
N GLU A 19 -16.09 -2.07 -6.35
CA GLU A 19 -15.81 -3.29 -7.10
C GLU A 19 -16.53 -3.24 -8.46
N ASN A 20 -15.86 -3.78 -9.49
CA ASN A 20 -16.50 -3.97 -10.79
C ASN A 20 -17.27 -5.30 -10.79
N SER A 21 -18.51 -5.27 -11.28
CA SER A 21 -19.35 -6.45 -11.50
C SER A 21 -19.90 -6.45 -12.93
N TRP A 22 -19.92 -7.63 -13.58
CA TRP A 22 -20.53 -7.78 -14.89
C TRP A 22 -22.02 -8.09 -14.75
N THR A 23 -22.85 -7.41 -15.55
CA THR A 23 -24.30 -7.65 -15.64
C THR A 23 -24.68 -7.91 -17.09
N GLN A 24 -25.89 -8.40 -17.34
CA GLN A 24 -26.42 -8.61 -18.71
C GLN A 24 -26.39 -7.34 -19.57
N ARG A 25 -26.39 -6.15 -18.96
CA ARG A 25 -26.33 -4.84 -19.65
C ARG A 25 -24.93 -4.23 -19.70
N GLY A 26 -23.90 -4.98 -19.29
CA GLY A 26 -22.51 -4.55 -19.24
C GLY A 26 -21.92 -4.43 -17.83
N GLY A 27 -20.70 -3.91 -17.74
CA GLY A 27 -19.99 -3.68 -16.48
C GLY A 27 -20.66 -2.60 -15.63
N ARG A 28 -20.81 -2.86 -14.33
CA ARG A 28 -21.29 -1.92 -13.32
C ARG A 28 -20.28 -1.82 -12.18
N GLN A 29 -20.33 -0.70 -11.47
CA GLN A 29 -19.56 -0.48 -10.25
C GLN A 29 -20.47 -0.58 -9.04
N LYS A 30 -20.13 -1.45 -8.09
CA LYS A 30 -20.81 -1.59 -6.81
C LYS A 30 -19.94 -0.97 -5.72
N VAL A 31 -20.54 -0.10 -4.89
CA VAL A 31 -19.88 0.38 -3.68
C VAL A 31 -19.87 -0.75 -2.66
N ALA A 32 -18.69 -1.25 -2.32
CA ALA A 32 -18.51 -2.32 -1.35
C ALA A 32 -18.47 -1.79 0.08
N LYS A 33 -17.78 -0.66 0.31
CA LYS A 33 -17.58 -0.13 1.67
C LYS A 33 -17.34 1.38 1.67
N TYR A 34 -17.81 2.07 2.71
CA TYR A 34 -17.37 3.43 3.02
C TYR A 34 -16.05 3.39 3.81
N LEU A 35 -15.03 4.12 3.35
CA LEU A 35 -13.68 4.08 3.93
C LEU A 35 -13.41 5.23 4.90
N GLY A 36 -14.00 6.41 4.66
CA GLY A 36 -13.82 7.56 5.53
C GLY A 36 -13.75 8.89 4.77
N LYS A 37 -13.58 9.98 5.52
CA LYS A 37 -13.28 11.30 4.96
C LYS A 37 -11.85 11.31 4.42
N VAL A 38 -11.66 11.95 3.25
CA VAL A 38 -10.34 12.07 2.62
C VAL A 38 -9.62 13.29 3.19
N HIS A 39 -8.36 13.07 3.56
CA HIS A 39 -7.40 14.10 3.96
C HIS A 39 -6.27 14.13 2.93
N LYS A 40 -5.89 15.34 2.47
CA LYS A 40 -4.90 15.55 1.41
C LYS A 40 -3.71 16.36 1.95
N PRO A 41 -2.79 15.73 2.72
CA PRO A 41 -1.60 16.42 3.17
C PRO A 41 -0.69 16.77 1.97
N GLU A 42 -0.12 17.96 1.97
CA GLU A 42 0.81 18.40 0.94
C GLU A 42 2.15 17.69 1.09
N LYS A 43 2.84 17.45 -0.02
CA LYS A 43 4.19 16.89 0.00
C LYS A 43 5.19 17.98 0.38
N VAL A 44 5.83 17.84 1.53
CA VAL A 44 6.75 18.83 2.09
C VAL A 44 8.21 18.43 1.87
N LYS A 45 8.50 17.12 1.79
CA LYS A 45 9.85 16.58 1.62
C LYS A 45 9.89 15.51 0.54
N SER A 46 11.10 15.22 0.08
CA SER A 46 11.39 14.12 -0.84
C SER A 46 12.65 13.41 -0.35
N GLU A 47 12.57 12.82 0.84
CA GLU A 47 13.65 12.04 1.44
C GLU A 47 13.69 10.62 0.84
N SER A 48 14.91 10.10 0.63
CA SER A 48 15.13 8.74 0.15
C SER A 48 14.97 7.71 1.26
N LEU A 49 14.71 6.45 0.90
CA LEU A 49 14.60 5.37 1.88
C LEU A 49 15.91 5.16 2.64
N ALA A 50 17.05 5.27 1.96
CA ALA A 50 18.38 5.20 2.58
C ALA A 50 18.57 6.26 3.67
N ASN A 51 18.23 7.51 3.36
CA ASN A 51 18.40 8.63 4.29
C ASN A 51 17.44 8.50 5.47
N PHE A 52 16.19 8.11 5.21
CA PHE A 52 15.17 7.91 6.23
C PHE A 52 15.56 6.84 7.25
N LEU A 53 16.10 5.72 6.77
CA LEU A 53 16.53 4.60 7.62
C LEU A 53 17.96 4.76 8.17
N GLY A 54 18.73 5.73 7.68
CA GLY A 54 20.14 5.90 8.03
C GLY A 54 21.03 4.75 7.55
N ILE A 55 20.70 4.13 6.41
CA ILE A 55 21.42 2.98 5.86
C ILE A 55 22.18 3.34 4.59
N THR A 56 23.34 2.70 4.39
CA THR A 56 24.15 2.86 3.18
C THR A 56 23.80 1.87 2.07
N ASN A 57 23.26 0.70 2.41
CA ASN A 57 22.96 -0.37 1.45
C ASN A 57 21.48 -0.79 1.51
N ILE A 58 20.69 -0.19 0.60
CA ILE A 58 19.26 -0.46 0.43
C ILE A 58 19.01 -1.93 0.04
N GLY A 59 19.78 -2.46 -0.91
CA GLY A 59 19.58 -3.84 -1.40
C GLY A 59 19.79 -4.90 -0.32
N LYS A 60 20.72 -4.67 0.63
CA LYS A 60 20.86 -5.52 1.81
C LYS A 60 19.63 -5.45 2.71
N HIS A 61 19.14 -4.24 3.01
CA HIS A 61 17.92 -4.05 3.82
C HIS A 61 16.72 -4.76 3.21
N ILE A 62 16.50 -4.61 1.89
CA ILE A 62 15.37 -5.24 1.21
C ILE A 62 15.52 -6.76 1.20
N ARG A 63 16.72 -7.32 0.99
CA ARG A 63 16.92 -8.78 0.99
C ARG A 63 16.73 -9.41 2.37
N ASP A 64 17.22 -8.77 3.42
CA ASP A 64 17.25 -9.33 4.76
C ASP A 64 15.90 -9.21 5.50
N ASN A 65 15.07 -8.21 5.16
CA ASN A 65 13.78 -7.98 5.83
C ASN A 65 12.59 -8.61 5.11
N ASP A 66 11.49 -8.84 5.82
CA ASP A 66 10.23 -9.32 5.24
C ASP A 66 9.46 -8.22 4.49
N PHE A 67 8.57 -8.63 3.58
CA PHE A 67 7.75 -7.69 2.80
C PHE A 67 6.90 -6.78 3.68
N LYS A 68 6.36 -7.29 4.80
CA LYS A 68 5.54 -6.51 5.73
C LYS A 68 6.36 -5.38 6.36
N ARG A 69 7.59 -5.66 6.81
CA ARG A 69 8.48 -4.62 7.33
C ARG A 69 8.89 -3.60 6.27
N ILE A 70 9.26 -4.03 5.06
CA ILE A 70 9.62 -3.10 3.98
C ILE A 70 8.44 -2.20 3.61
N ALA A 71 7.25 -2.76 3.48
CA ALA A 71 6.03 -1.99 3.23
C ALA A 71 5.75 -0.98 4.34
N ALA A 72 5.93 -1.37 5.62
CA ALA A 72 5.77 -0.45 6.74
C ALA A 72 6.78 0.70 6.70
N ASP A 73 8.04 0.42 6.36
CA ASP A 73 9.09 1.43 6.24
C ASP A 73 8.77 2.43 5.10
N LEU A 74 8.29 1.93 3.95
CA LEU A 74 7.87 2.78 2.84
C LEU A 74 6.66 3.67 3.18
N ILE A 75 5.67 3.12 3.90
CA ILE A 75 4.53 3.92 4.36
C ILE A 75 4.99 5.02 5.31
N LYS A 76 5.87 4.69 6.27
CA LYS A 76 6.41 5.68 7.22
C LYS A 76 7.21 6.77 6.53
N LEU A 77 7.99 6.41 5.51
CA LEU A 77 8.71 7.37 4.67
C LEU A 77 7.75 8.35 4.00
N GLU A 78 6.71 7.84 3.34
CA GLU A 78 5.74 8.70 2.65
C GLU A 78 4.94 9.58 3.61
N MET A 79 4.56 9.03 4.77
CA MET A 79 3.93 9.84 5.83
C MET A 79 4.84 10.98 6.29
N ARG A 80 6.14 10.73 6.46
CA ARG A 80 7.12 11.76 6.82
C ARG A 80 7.34 12.78 5.70
N ASN A 81 7.32 12.34 4.44
CA ASN A 81 7.44 13.21 3.28
C ASN A 81 6.25 14.16 3.13
N HIS A 82 5.07 13.75 3.61
CA HIS A 82 3.84 14.54 3.60
C HIS A 82 3.54 15.26 4.93
N ASP A 83 4.50 15.30 5.87
CA ASP A 83 4.33 15.87 7.22
C ASP A 83 3.03 15.41 7.92
N VAL A 84 2.69 14.13 7.76
CA VAL A 84 1.50 13.53 8.36
C VAL A 84 1.74 13.41 9.86
N LYS A 85 1.27 14.40 10.61
CA LYS A 85 1.41 14.48 12.06
C LYS A 85 0.69 13.32 12.75
N THR A 86 1.40 12.60 13.60
CA THR A 86 0.88 11.51 14.42
C THR A 86 -0.20 11.97 15.40
N ASP A 87 -0.22 13.25 15.74
CA ASP A 87 -1.20 13.84 16.66
C ASP A 87 -2.59 13.96 16.01
N ASP A 88 -2.64 14.16 14.68
CA ASP A 88 -3.88 14.26 13.92
C ASP A 88 -4.35 12.90 13.40
N PHE A 89 -3.38 12.05 13.04
CA PHE A 89 -3.60 10.79 12.34
C PHE A 89 -2.88 9.63 13.03
N ALA A 90 -3.65 8.61 13.40
CA ALA A 90 -3.14 7.37 13.95
C ALA A 90 -3.13 6.28 12.85
N VAL A 91 -1.93 5.88 12.43
CA VAL A 91 -1.72 4.72 11.55
C VAL A 91 -1.17 3.59 12.40
N ASN A 92 -2.00 2.57 12.65
CA ASN A 92 -1.61 1.39 13.41
C ASN A 92 -1.29 0.24 12.44
N PHE A 93 -0.05 -0.23 12.47
CA PHE A 93 0.46 -1.34 11.65
C PHE A 93 0.13 -2.72 12.22
N ASP A 94 -0.22 -2.81 13.50
CA ASP A 94 -0.64 -4.05 14.15
C ASP A 94 -2.13 -4.30 13.89
N ASP A 95 -2.96 -3.26 14.10
CA ASP A 95 -4.41 -3.33 13.86
C ASP A 95 -4.80 -3.08 12.38
N LEU A 96 -3.82 -2.76 11.53
CA LEU A 96 -4.01 -2.42 10.11
C LEU A 96 -5.08 -1.35 9.89
N SER A 97 -5.05 -0.30 10.72
CA SER A 97 -6.08 0.74 10.72
C SER A 97 -5.53 2.16 10.60
N VAL A 98 -6.27 2.99 9.88
CA VAL A 98 -5.98 4.42 9.69
C VAL A 98 -7.13 5.23 10.25
N LYS A 99 -6.88 5.90 11.38
CA LYS A 99 -7.90 6.64 12.12
C LYS A 99 -7.43 8.07 12.38
N LYS A 100 -8.39 8.98 12.58
CA LYS A 100 -8.11 10.30 13.14
C LYS A 100 -7.94 10.19 14.66
N SER A 101 -7.36 11.20 15.30
CA SER A 101 -7.27 11.34 16.77
C SER A 101 -8.60 11.09 17.52
N ASN A 102 -9.75 11.36 16.89
CA ASN A 102 -11.08 11.10 17.44
C ASN A 102 -11.60 9.65 17.23
N GLY A 103 -10.76 8.74 16.75
CA GLY A 103 -11.08 7.33 16.52
C GLY A 103 -11.85 7.01 15.23
N LYS A 104 -12.25 8.01 14.44
CA LYS A 104 -12.98 7.78 13.17
C LYS A 104 -12.05 7.29 12.07
N ASN A 105 -12.53 6.34 11.26
CA ASN A 105 -11.82 5.90 10.06
C ASN A 105 -11.70 7.05 9.05
N ILE A 106 -10.52 7.17 8.47
CA ILE A 106 -10.19 8.19 7.49
C ILE A 106 -9.40 7.57 6.34
N VAL A 107 -9.22 8.35 5.29
CA VAL A 107 -8.34 8.04 4.18
C VAL A 107 -7.38 9.19 3.99
N ILE A 108 -6.08 8.88 3.92
CA ILE A 108 -5.04 9.86 3.63
C ILE A 108 -4.69 9.69 2.16
N ALA A 109 -4.97 10.70 1.34
CA ALA A 109 -4.56 10.72 -0.05
C ALA A 109 -3.09 11.15 -0.12
N ILE A 110 -2.24 10.27 -0.59
CA ILE A 110 -0.79 10.44 -0.66
C ILE A 110 -0.37 10.19 -2.11
N ASN A 111 0.36 11.13 -2.70
CA ASN A 111 0.68 11.12 -4.13
C ASN A 111 -0.59 10.86 -4.98
N ASN A 112 -0.61 9.78 -5.76
CA ASN A 112 -1.75 9.36 -6.60
C ASN A 112 -2.60 8.23 -5.98
N GLY A 113 -2.33 7.84 -4.74
CA GLY A 113 -3.01 6.75 -4.05
C GLY A 113 -3.68 7.17 -2.74
N PHE A 114 -4.13 6.16 -2.00
CA PHE A 114 -4.92 6.33 -0.79
C PHE A 114 -4.46 5.38 0.30
N LEU A 115 -3.84 5.92 1.35
CA LEU A 115 -3.52 5.20 2.57
C LEU A 115 -4.77 5.10 3.46
N CYS A 116 -5.30 3.89 3.58
CA CYS A 116 -6.46 3.58 4.40
C CYS A 116 -6.35 2.15 4.93
N SER A 117 -7.23 1.73 5.84
CA SER A 117 -7.20 0.37 6.40
C SER A 117 -7.23 -0.72 5.33
N HIS A 118 -7.89 -0.50 4.19
CA HIS A 118 -7.95 -1.49 3.11
C HIS A 118 -6.61 -1.63 2.37
N THR A 119 -6.01 -0.52 1.92
CA THR A 119 -4.74 -0.53 1.20
C THR A 119 -3.58 -0.94 2.12
N LEU A 120 -3.60 -0.48 3.38
CA LEU A 120 -2.65 -0.88 4.41
C LEU A 120 -2.68 -2.39 4.65
N LYS A 121 -3.89 -2.96 4.83
CA LYS A 121 -4.06 -4.40 5.03
C LYS A 121 -3.55 -5.20 3.81
N ASN A 122 -4.00 -4.85 2.61
CA ASN A 122 -3.61 -5.59 1.41
C ASN A 122 -2.10 -5.56 1.17
N LEU A 123 -1.44 -4.43 1.43
CA LEU A 123 0.00 -4.28 1.24
C LEU A 123 0.81 -5.02 2.33
N LEU A 124 0.42 -4.93 3.61
CA LEU A 124 1.14 -5.58 4.71
C LEU A 124 0.91 -7.09 4.79
N GLU A 125 -0.25 -7.57 4.34
CA GLU A 125 -0.57 -9.00 4.24
C GLU A 125 -0.26 -9.58 2.85
N TYR A 126 0.49 -8.84 2.02
CA TYR A 126 0.87 -9.29 0.69
C TYR A 126 1.63 -10.62 0.73
N LYS A 127 1.19 -11.55 -0.13
CA LYS A 127 1.77 -12.89 -0.28
C LYS A 127 2.35 -13.03 -1.70
N PRO A 128 3.68 -13.11 -1.85
CA PRO A 128 4.35 -13.27 -3.13
C PRO A 128 3.86 -14.47 -3.94
N GLU A 129 3.38 -15.52 -3.27
CA GLU A 129 2.92 -16.76 -3.90
C GLU A 129 1.59 -16.60 -4.65
N GLN A 130 0.86 -15.51 -4.39
CA GLN A 130 -0.41 -15.17 -5.04
C GLN A 130 -0.21 -14.18 -6.21
N ASP A 131 0.99 -13.63 -6.36
CA ASP A 131 1.32 -12.68 -7.41
C ASP A 131 2.16 -13.38 -8.47
N TYR A 132 1.60 -13.50 -9.67
CA TYR A 132 2.26 -14.21 -10.77
C TYR A 132 3.36 -13.38 -11.45
N SER A 133 3.21 -12.05 -11.47
CA SER A 133 4.04 -11.17 -12.32
C SER A 133 4.68 -10.01 -11.57
N GLY A 134 4.40 -9.87 -10.27
CA GLY A 134 4.75 -8.70 -9.48
C GLY A 134 3.82 -7.51 -9.72
N TYR A 135 2.79 -7.70 -10.57
CA TYR A 135 1.80 -6.67 -10.88
C TYR A 135 0.94 -6.37 -9.66
N LEU A 136 0.58 -7.38 -8.86
CA LEU A 136 -0.19 -7.16 -7.64
C LEU A 136 0.63 -6.34 -6.64
N LEU A 137 1.92 -6.64 -6.45
CA LEU A 137 2.81 -5.83 -5.61
C LEU A 137 2.85 -4.37 -6.07
N ALA A 138 3.05 -4.13 -7.37
CA ALA A 138 3.09 -2.79 -7.93
C ALA A 138 1.75 -2.04 -7.77
N ASP A 139 0.63 -2.71 -8.01
CA ASP A 139 -0.72 -2.16 -7.81
C ASP A 139 -0.97 -1.82 -6.33
N LEU A 140 -0.58 -2.69 -5.39
CA LEU A 140 -0.74 -2.45 -3.96
C LEU A 140 0.10 -1.26 -3.45
N ILE A 141 1.35 -1.16 -3.91
CA ILE A 141 2.25 -0.04 -3.57
C ILE A 141 1.66 1.28 -4.08
N THR A 142 1.28 1.33 -5.36
CA THR A 142 0.72 2.54 -5.98
C THR A 142 -0.65 2.90 -5.41
N ALA A 143 -1.51 1.92 -5.14
CA ALA A 143 -2.82 2.13 -4.51
C ALA A 143 -2.69 2.68 -3.08
N ALA A 144 -1.66 2.30 -2.33
CA ALA A 144 -1.35 2.87 -1.03
C ALA A 144 -0.78 4.31 -1.10
N GLY A 145 -0.48 4.80 -2.30
CA GLY A 145 0.08 6.13 -2.53
C GLY A 145 1.60 6.20 -2.41
N ILE A 146 2.28 5.05 -2.43
CA ILE A 146 3.73 4.96 -2.30
C ILE A 146 4.36 5.11 -3.69
N VAL A 147 5.38 5.97 -3.80
CA VAL A 147 6.18 6.11 -5.02
C VAL A 147 7.61 5.70 -4.69
N PRO A 148 7.95 4.40 -4.78
CA PRO A 148 9.28 3.94 -4.44
C PRO A 148 10.31 4.48 -5.43
N GLU A 149 11.52 4.71 -4.95
CA GLU A 149 12.67 4.99 -5.81
C GLU A 149 12.93 3.81 -6.75
N GLN A 150 13.50 4.09 -7.92
CA GLN A 150 13.73 3.06 -8.94
C GLN A 150 14.55 1.88 -8.40
N ASP A 151 15.63 2.17 -7.67
CA ASP A 151 16.50 1.14 -7.09
C ASP A 151 15.78 0.30 -6.04
N VAL A 152 14.97 0.94 -5.18
CA VAL A 152 14.13 0.28 -4.18
C VAL A 152 13.12 -0.66 -4.87
N PHE A 153 12.50 -0.20 -5.96
CA PHE A 153 11.53 -0.99 -6.71
C PHE A 153 12.19 -2.20 -7.40
N VAL A 154 13.36 -2.02 -8.01
CA VAL A 154 14.13 -3.11 -8.65
C VAL A 154 14.50 -4.18 -7.63
N GLU A 155 15.00 -3.79 -6.46
CA GLU A 155 15.36 -4.72 -5.38
C GLU A 155 14.13 -5.44 -4.80
N LEU A 156 13.02 -4.73 -4.62
CA LEU A 156 11.74 -5.33 -4.20
C LEU A 156 11.25 -6.37 -5.20
N TYR A 157 11.33 -6.06 -6.49
CA TYR A 157 10.93 -6.97 -7.56
C TYR A 157 11.86 -8.19 -7.64
N GLY A 158 13.17 -7.99 -7.48
CA GLY A 158 14.15 -9.07 -7.39
C GLY A 158 13.86 -10.01 -6.22
N LYS A 159 13.54 -9.46 -5.05
CA LYS A 159 13.11 -10.25 -3.88
C LYS A 159 11.82 -11.02 -4.13
N PHE A 160 10.84 -10.40 -4.78
CA PHE A 160 9.59 -11.05 -5.16
C PHE A 160 9.86 -12.27 -6.04
N ARG A 161 10.66 -12.09 -7.10
CA ARG A 161 11.00 -13.15 -8.04
C ARG A 161 11.69 -14.33 -7.35
N ALA A 162 12.67 -14.06 -6.49
CA ALA A 162 13.36 -15.11 -5.74
C ALA A 162 12.42 -15.93 -4.85
N LYS A 163 11.45 -15.28 -4.18
CA LYS A 163 10.44 -15.99 -3.37
C LYS A 163 9.45 -16.79 -4.23
N HIS A 164 9.02 -16.23 -5.36
CA HIS A 164 8.10 -16.91 -6.27
C HIS A 164 8.74 -18.17 -6.88
N GLU A 165 10.01 -18.08 -7.31
CA GLU A 165 10.78 -19.22 -7.83
C GLU A 165 10.97 -20.31 -6.74
N ALA A 166 11.31 -19.91 -5.51
CA ALA A 166 11.44 -20.86 -4.39
C ALA A 166 10.11 -21.56 -4.04
N ALA A 167 8.98 -20.84 -4.13
CA ALA A 167 7.66 -21.42 -3.91
C ALA A 167 7.27 -22.40 -5.03
N ALA A 168 7.64 -22.09 -6.29
CA ALA A 168 7.42 -22.98 -7.43
C ALA A 168 8.26 -24.27 -7.31
N ALA A 169 9.53 -24.17 -6.91
CA ALA A 169 10.40 -25.33 -6.68
C ALA A 169 9.86 -26.28 -5.61
N ARG A 170 9.39 -25.74 -4.48
CA ARG A 170 8.77 -26.56 -3.41
C ARG A 170 7.50 -27.27 -3.85
N LYS A 171 6.68 -26.65 -4.71
CA LYS A 171 5.50 -27.32 -5.27
C LYS A 171 5.93 -28.52 -6.11
N PHE A 172 6.99 -28.38 -6.91
CA PHE A 172 7.48 -29.46 -7.76
C PHE A 172 8.01 -30.66 -6.96
N GLU A 173 8.75 -30.43 -5.87
CA GLU A 173 9.23 -31.50 -4.97
C GLU A 173 8.11 -32.30 -4.28
N PHE A 174 6.89 -31.74 -4.15
CA PHE A 174 5.78 -32.44 -3.51
C PHE A 174 5.03 -33.40 -4.46
N TYR A 175 5.23 -33.26 -5.78
CA TYR A 175 4.57 -34.08 -6.79
C TYR A 175 5.42 -35.27 -7.29
N TYR A 176 6.63 -35.43 -6.78
CA TYR A 176 7.55 -36.54 -7.07
C TYR A 176 7.97 -37.25 -5.78
#